data_AF-A0A1M6BYW1-F1
#
_entry.id   AF-A0A1M6BYW1-F1
#
_cell.length_a   1.000
_cell.length_b   1.000
_cell.length_c   1.000
_cell.angle_alpha   90.00
_cell.angle_beta   90.00
_cell.angle_gamma   90.00
#
_symmetry.space_group_name_H-M   'P 1'
#
loop_
_entity.id
_entity.type
_entity.pdbx_description
1 polymer ?
#
loop_
_entity_poly.entity_id
_entity_poly.type
_entity_poly.pdbx_seq_one_letter_code
_entity_poly.pdbx_strand_id
1 'polypeptide(L)'
;MNSYSAKFAIVLLLVSVISSCSDKNKQQADQTKVDAISKSDTISLSESLAKRFKNTYDNHIVTFNDGTTMDISKPLQFDSIKEVSHTFFVGDNIEPIEDLETDSNGVAILDGNYHPTVIGKVALKAINYYKKTKSEAAKKVFLDQMKWAEKNFYETDNYGFWYFEVSAPLYHLEPGWTSAFSQGLLLNASLEAYRLTGDKKYTRLIEKGLKAYMVPVENGGFLRGWDEGELWFEEYGTERPSRVLNGTIYGLEGVYNVYRDLNSQLALKIFESGVETIKNHLEDYDAKYTSRYSLADWKNEISQENYHEGHVIQLLWLYEVSGDEIFKKYAQIFLNSDLGGFMTRSIYKLDKPKITNVEASFCIDCEKHGPENLTDELWAHGNYWSAHKPADLIVDFGDEKENISGVTLYHVSAQSVNVNFDIFAFNSDTNEWSLVQKFDTKHIKDRVAGYNETGKFETFIEHYKIFEPLNGRKVKISFYADANNIIAIRELNFNYDRKKELDYIISRMKNRIANP
;
A
#
# COMPACT_ATOMS: atom_id res chain seq x y z
N MET A 1 27.04 21.65 4.38
CA MET A 1 27.94 20.79 5.19
C MET A 1 27.06 19.96 6.11
N ASN A 2 27.13 18.63 5.94
CA ASN A 2 26.69 17.48 6.77
C ASN A 2 25.66 17.77 7.89
N SER A 3 24.58 17.04 8.10
CA SER A 3 24.17 15.64 7.85
C SER A 3 22.65 15.62 8.08
N TYR A 4 21.86 14.71 7.52
CA TYR A 4 21.34 13.53 8.24
C TYR A 4 20.75 12.56 7.23
N SER A 5 21.34 11.38 7.16
CA SER A 5 20.82 10.19 6.50
C SER A 5 19.66 9.63 7.32
N ALA A 6 18.43 9.78 6.83
CA ALA A 6 17.27 9.13 7.41
C ALA A 6 17.24 7.67 6.94
N LYS A 7 17.83 6.78 7.75
CA LYS A 7 17.59 5.34 7.70
C LYS A 7 16.08 5.11 7.88
N PHE A 8 15.43 4.59 6.86
CA PHE A 8 14.08 4.04 6.97
C PHE A 8 14.16 2.74 7.76
N ALA A 9 13.91 2.83 9.07
CA ALA A 9 13.65 1.67 9.91
C ALA A 9 12.15 1.39 9.90
N ILE A 10 11.79 0.20 9.43
CA ILE A 10 10.48 -0.42 9.65
C ILE A 10 10.31 -0.58 11.16
N VAL A 11 9.41 0.20 11.77
CA VAL A 11 9.12 0.08 13.20
C VAL A 11 8.16 -1.10 13.41
N LEU A 12 8.73 -2.27 13.68
CA LEU A 12 8.05 -3.35 14.39
C LEU A 12 8.22 -3.08 15.90
N LEU A 13 7.13 -2.67 16.55
CA LEU A 13 7.03 -2.55 18.00
C LEU A 13 7.16 -3.94 18.65
N LEU A 14 8.35 -4.27 19.15
CA LEU A 14 8.55 -5.33 20.14
C LEU A 14 8.73 -4.67 21.51
N VAL A 15 7.71 -4.81 22.36
CA VAL A 15 7.81 -4.53 23.79
C VAL A 15 8.81 -5.53 24.39
N SER A 16 9.99 -5.04 24.77
CA SER A 16 10.90 -5.75 25.66
C SER A 16 11.16 -4.88 26.88
N VAL A 17 10.49 -5.23 27.97
CA VAL A 17 10.78 -4.70 29.31
C VAL A 17 11.94 -5.52 29.87
N ILE A 18 13.14 -4.95 29.91
CA ILE A 18 14.20 -5.39 30.82
C ILE A 18 14.77 -4.15 31.51
N SER A 19 14.31 -3.92 32.74
CA SER A 19 15.00 -3.04 33.69
C SER A 19 16.27 -3.72 34.18
N SER A 20 17.33 -2.95 34.24
CA SER A 20 18.66 -3.34 34.71
C SER A 20 18.64 -3.80 36.18
N CYS A 21 19.32 -4.91 36.44
CA CYS A 21 19.70 -5.34 37.78
C CYS A 21 20.78 -4.41 38.35
N SER A 22 20.66 -4.08 39.64
CA SER A 22 21.81 -3.92 40.54
C SER A 22 21.52 -4.61 41.87
N ASP A 23 22.55 -5.30 42.37
CA ASP A 23 22.53 -6.26 43.46
C ASP A 23 21.98 -5.75 44.81
N LYS A 24 21.27 -6.63 45.54
CA LYS A 24 21.74 -7.23 46.82
C LYS A 24 20.63 -7.95 47.61
N ASN A 25 20.95 -9.19 48.00
CA ASN A 25 20.62 -9.88 49.26
C ASN A 25 19.22 -10.50 49.51
N LYS A 26 19.29 -11.84 49.59
CA LYS A 26 18.84 -12.74 50.69
C LYS A 26 17.44 -13.37 50.66
N GLN A 27 17.52 -14.72 50.65
CA GLN A 27 16.77 -15.71 51.44
C GLN A 27 15.41 -16.22 50.93
N GLN A 28 15.49 -17.39 50.26
CA GLN A 28 14.97 -18.71 50.68
C GLN A 28 13.44 -18.93 50.79
N ALA A 29 13.02 -20.02 50.11
CA ALA A 29 11.70 -20.68 50.07
C ALA A 29 10.66 -19.92 49.22
N ASP A 30 9.93 -20.52 48.28
CA ASP A 30 9.33 -21.85 48.31
C ASP A 30 9.16 -22.44 46.90
N GLN A 31 9.07 -23.75 46.87
CA GLN A 31 9.20 -24.65 45.74
C GLN A 31 7.81 -25.09 45.29
N THR A 32 7.31 -24.57 44.16
CA THR A 32 6.20 -25.19 43.43
C THR A 32 6.49 -25.17 41.94
N LYS A 33 6.89 -26.34 41.44
CA LYS A 33 6.79 -26.73 40.04
C LYS A 33 5.33 -26.61 39.58
N VAL A 34 5.11 -25.93 38.48
CA VAL A 34 4.16 -26.41 37.46
C VAL A 34 4.88 -26.31 36.13
N ASP A 35 5.10 -27.49 35.57
CA ASP A 35 5.66 -27.76 34.26
C ASP A 35 4.78 -27.19 33.15
N ALA A 36 5.42 -26.64 32.11
CA ALA A 36 5.20 -26.94 30.69
C ALA A 36 5.61 -25.73 29.84
N ILE A 37 6.87 -25.75 29.37
CA ILE A 37 7.24 -25.06 28.14
C ILE A 37 6.31 -25.62 27.07
N SER A 38 5.34 -24.82 26.62
CA SER A 38 4.50 -25.21 25.50
C SER A 38 5.38 -25.35 24.27
N LYS A 39 5.33 -26.52 23.66
CA LYS A 39 5.85 -26.86 22.33
C LYS A 39 5.35 -25.89 21.25
N SER A 40 5.88 -24.66 21.20
CA SER A 40 6.00 -23.95 19.93
C SER A 40 7.33 -24.43 19.33
N ASP A 41 7.21 -25.60 18.73
CA ASP A 41 8.29 -26.41 18.18
C ASP A 41 9.13 -25.59 17.18
N THR A 42 10.46 -25.67 17.31
CA THR A 42 11.39 -25.24 16.26
C THR A 42 11.24 -26.16 15.05
N ILE A 43 10.27 -25.86 14.18
CA ILE A 43 10.09 -26.51 12.89
C ILE A 43 11.22 -26.05 11.96
N SER A 44 11.93 -26.99 11.33
CA SER A 44 12.96 -26.64 10.34
C SER A 44 12.33 -26.09 9.05
N LEU A 45 13.03 -25.23 8.31
CA LEU A 45 12.52 -24.67 7.04
C LEU A 45 12.11 -25.77 6.04
N SER A 46 12.85 -26.88 5.98
CA SER A 46 12.46 -28.02 5.14
C SER A 46 11.14 -28.65 5.58
N GLU A 47 10.87 -28.73 6.88
CA GLU A 47 9.60 -29.25 7.40
C GLU A 47 8.47 -28.23 7.21
N SER A 48 8.74 -26.93 7.30
CA SER A 48 7.73 -25.90 7.05
C SER A 48 7.31 -25.86 5.58
N LEU A 49 8.27 -25.94 4.66
CA LEU A 49 8.04 -26.12 3.23
C LEU A 49 7.30 -27.42 2.95
N ALA A 50 7.75 -28.54 3.54
CA ALA A 50 7.09 -29.84 3.37
C ALA A 50 5.66 -29.85 3.94
N LYS A 51 5.38 -29.10 5.02
CA LYS A 51 4.04 -28.94 5.60
C LYS A 51 3.16 -28.07 4.73
N ARG A 52 3.66 -26.93 4.25
CA ARG A 52 2.90 -25.97 3.43
C ARG A 52 2.57 -26.53 2.05
N PHE A 53 3.52 -27.24 1.44
CA PHE A 53 3.35 -27.89 0.15
C PHE A 53 3.02 -29.39 0.28
N LYS A 54 2.60 -29.85 1.48
CA LYS A 54 2.30 -31.26 1.77
C LYS A 54 1.21 -31.82 0.89
N ASN A 55 0.24 -30.97 0.57
CA ASN A 55 -0.84 -31.27 -0.34
C ASN A 55 -0.44 -30.72 -1.70
N THR A 56 0.25 -31.52 -2.51
CA THR A 56 0.46 -31.19 -3.92
C THR A 56 -0.90 -30.86 -4.51
N TYR A 57 -1.04 -29.62 -4.97
CA TYR A 57 -2.24 -29.22 -5.69
C TYR A 57 -2.29 -29.99 -7.02
N ASP A 58 -3.06 -31.06 -7.02
CA ASP A 58 -3.17 -31.99 -8.15
C ASP A 58 -4.27 -31.59 -9.14
N ASN A 59 -5.04 -30.55 -8.82
CA ASN A 59 -6.06 -30.08 -9.75
C ASN A 59 -5.39 -29.30 -10.89
N HIS A 60 -5.53 -29.81 -12.10
CA HIS A 60 -4.89 -29.25 -13.28
C HIS A 60 -5.86 -28.44 -14.14
N ILE A 61 -7.16 -28.61 -13.94
CA ILE A 61 -8.18 -27.80 -14.60
C ILE A 61 -8.55 -26.64 -13.69
N VAL A 62 -8.31 -25.43 -14.17
CA VAL A 62 -8.62 -24.18 -13.47
C VAL A 62 -9.77 -23.48 -14.19
N THR A 63 -10.66 -22.86 -13.44
CA THR A 63 -11.83 -22.13 -13.96
C THR A 63 -11.66 -20.64 -13.69
N PHE A 64 -11.99 -19.80 -14.67
CA PHE A 64 -11.92 -18.34 -14.58
C PHE A 64 -13.30 -17.71 -14.41
N ASN A 65 -13.33 -16.41 -14.12
CA ASN A 65 -14.57 -15.66 -13.86
C ASN A 65 -15.59 -15.76 -15.03
N ASP A 66 -15.11 -15.92 -16.27
CA ASP A 66 -15.95 -16.08 -17.47
C ASP A 66 -16.46 -17.51 -17.70
N GLY A 67 -16.21 -18.42 -16.76
CA GLY A 67 -16.57 -19.84 -16.85
C GLY A 67 -15.66 -20.67 -17.75
N THR A 68 -14.68 -20.07 -18.43
CA THR A 68 -13.72 -20.82 -19.23
C THR A 68 -12.79 -21.63 -18.32
N THR A 69 -12.27 -22.73 -18.87
CA THR A 69 -11.35 -23.61 -18.15
C THR A 69 -10.06 -23.81 -18.91
N MET A 70 -8.94 -23.96 -18.19
CA MET A 70 -7.66 -24.32 -18.81
C MET A 70 -6.95 -25.41 -18.03
N ASP A 71 -6.16 -26.20 -18.75
CA ASP A 71 -5.34 -27.26 -18.20
C ASP A 71 -3.91 -26.76 -17.94
N ILE A 72 -3.58 -26.49 -16.68
CA ILE A 72 -2.27 -25.98 -16.25
C ILE A 72 -1.20 -27.08 -16.14
N SER A 73 -1.54 -28.37 -16.34
CA SER A 73 -0.53 -29.43 -16.43
C SER A 73 0.23 -29.39 -17.75
N LYS A 74 -0.37 -28.82 -18.79
CA LYS A 74 0.25 -28.72 -20.11
C LYS A 74 1.33 -27.63 -20.12
N PRO A 75 2.46 -27.85 -20.82
CA PRO A 75 3.46 -26.81 -21.02
C PRO A 75 2.85 -25.56 -21.65
N LEU A 76 3.21 -24.38 -21.17
CA LEU A 76 2.78 -23.12 -21.79
C LEU A 76 3.49 -22.92 -23.13
N GLN A 77 2.74 -22.44 -24.12
CA GLN A 77 3.34 -21.94 -25.36
C GLN A 77 3.62 -20.46 -25.20
N PHE A 78 4.87 -20.09 -25.46
CA PHE A 78 5.34 -18.71 -25.46
C PHE A 78 5.81 -18.32 -26.86
N ASP A 79 5.42 -17.13 -27.28
CA ASP A 79 6.00 -16.50 -28.47
C ASP A 79 7.43 -16.02 -28.18
N SER A 80 8.12 -15.56 -29.23
CA SER A 80 9.39 -14.86 -29.05
C SER A 80 9.21 -13.65 -28.14
N ILE A 81 10.06 -13.53 -27.13
CA ILE A 81 10.01 -12.40 -26.19
C ILE A 81 10.12 -11.08 -26.95
N LYS A 82 9.17 -10.17 -26.70
CA LYS A 82 9.22 -8.82 -27.27
C LYS A 82 10.45 -8.06 -26.77
N GLU A 83 11.11 -7.33 -27.67
CA GLU A 83 12.31 -6.55 -27.34
C GLU A 83 12.03 -5.42 -26.34
N VAL A 84 10.90 -4.73 -26.52
CA VAL A 84 10.48 -3.65 -25.61
C VAL A 84 9.86 -4.26 -24.37
N SER A 85 10.19 -3.66 -23.23
CA SER A 85 9.75 -4.09 -21.91
C SER A 85 9.39 -2.88 -21.07
N HIS A 86 8.32 -2.98 -20.28
CA HIS A 86 7.99 -1.97 -19.28
C HIS A 86 7.74 -2.63 -17.94
N THR A 87 8.42 -2.12 -16.91
CA THR A 87 8.02 -2.30 -15.51
C THR A 87 7.50 -0.95 -15.04
N PHE A 88 6.24 -0.92 -14.63
CA PHE A 88 5.50 0.27 -14.32
C PHE A 88 5.69 0.70 -12.86
N PHE A 89 5.50 -0.19 -11.90
CA PHE A 89 5.50 0.20 -10.48
C PHE A 89 6.88 0.25 -9.82
N VAL A 90 7.89 -0.36 -10.43
CA VAL A 90 9.28 -0.21 -10.00
C VAL A 90 9.89 0.96 -10.75
N GLY A 91 10.28 2.00 -10.01
CA GLY A 91 10.89 3.21 -10.57
C GLY A 91 12.29 2.98 -11.14
N ASP A 92 12.76 3.96 -11.92
CA ASP A 92 14.08 3.92 -12.56
C ASP A 92 15.17 4.67 -11.76
N ASN A 93 14.75 5.34 -10.68
CA ASN A 93 15.64 6.12 -9.84
C ASN A 93 16.35 5.21 -8.82
N ILE A 94 17.67 5.32 -8.80
CA ILE A 94 18.56 4.69 -7.83
C ILE A 94 18.47 5.52 -6.54
N GLU A 95 17.82 5.01 -5.50
CA GLU A 95 18.48 5.14 -4.18
C GLU A 95 19.78 4.35 -4.31
N PRO A 96 20.95 4.90 -3.90
CA PRO A 96 22.23 4.23 -4.08
C PRO A 96 22.09 2.75 -3.73
N ILE A 97 22.32 1.88 -4.72
CA ILE A 97 22.41 0.43 -4.50
C ILE A 97 23.41 0.10 -3.37
N GLU A 98 24.29 1.07 -3.07
CA GLU A 98 25.33 1.09 -2.03
C GLU A 98 24.80 1.08 -0.58
N ASP A 99 23.52 1.40 -0.33
CA ASP A 99 22.92 1.31 1.02
C ASP A 99 22.22 -0.03 1.30
N LEU A 100 22.20 -0.94 0.33
CA LEU A 100 21.59 -2.26 0.48
C LEU A 100 22.52 -3.19 1.27
N GLU A 101 21.98 -3.77 2.33
CA GLU A 101 22.61 -4.93 2.97
C GLU A 101 22.62 -6.08 1.94
N THR A 102 23.79 -6.69 1.71
CA THR A 102 23.96 -7.78 0.74
C THR A 102 24.76 -8.93 1.33
N ASP A 103 24.52 -10.14 0.83
CA ASP A 103 25.35 -11.30 1.13
C ASP A 103 26.72 -11.25 0.41
N SER A 104 27.58 -12.25 0.65
CA SER A 104 28.90 -12.33 0.02
C SER A 104 28.88 -12.45 -1.52
N ASN A 105 27.73 -12.77 -2.11
CA ASN A 105 27.53 -12.88 -3.56
C ASN A 105 26.87 -11.62 -4.15
N GLY A 106 26.53 -10.63 -3.33
CA GLY A 106 25.86 -9.39 -3.75
C GLY A 106 24.33 -9.49 -3.84
N VAL A 107 23.72 -10.52 -3.23
CA VAL A 107 22.26 -10.68 -3.17
C VAL A 107 21.71 -9.81 -2.05
N ALA A 108 20.63 -9.08 -2.31
CA ALA A 108 20.01 -8.20 -1.32
C ALA A 108 19.41 -9.01 -0.14
N ILE A 109 19.64 -8.51 1.07
CA ILE A 109 19.07 -9.02 2.32
C ILE A 109 18.36 -7.90 3.08
N LEU A 110 17.35 -8.27 3.86
CA LEU A 110 16.60 -7.38 4.73
C LEU A 110 16.63 -7.97 6.14
N ASP A 111 17.12 -7.19 7.10
CA ASP A 111 17.26 -7.60 8.50
C ASP A 111 17.98 -8.97 8.62
N GLY A 112 19.08 -9.13 7.88
CA GLY A 112 19.89 -10.35 7.86
C GLY A 112 19.28 -11.55 7.13
N ASN A 113 18.12 -11.42 6.47
CA ASN A 113 17.42 -12.52 5.81
C ASN A 113 17.14 -12.24 4.33
N TYR A 114 17.05 -13.28 3.50
CA TYR A 114 16.60 -13.12 2.12
C TYR A 114 15.11 -12.79 2.08
N HIS A 115 14.75 -11.73 1.35
CA HIS A 115 13.39 -11.25 1.23
C HIS A 115 12.99 -11.15 -0.25
N PRO A 116 12.21 -12.12 -0.80
CA PRO A 116 11.83 -12.17 -2.21
C PRO A 116 11.38 -10.84 -2.82
N THR A 117 10.56 -10.05 -2.11
CA THR A 117 10.10 -8.73 -2.59
C THR A 117 11.25 -7.74 -2.77
N VAL A 118 12.20 -7.69 -1.83
CA VAL A 118 13.35 -6.77 -1.88
C VAL A 118 14.26 -7.19 -3.02
N ILE A 119 14.56 -8.48 -3.12
CA ILE A 119 15.39 -9.05 -4.20
C ILE A 119 14.77 -8.74 -5.58
N GLY A 120 13.46 -8.95 -5.75
CA GLY A 120 12.75 -8.61 -6.98
C GLY A 120 12.81 -7.11 -7.31
N LYS A 121 12.58 -6.23 -6.32
CA LYS A 121 12.69 -4.77 -6.49
C LYS A 121 14.12 -4.35 -6.88
N VAL A 122 15.14 -4.90 -6.23
CA VAL A 122 16.55 -4.61 -6.52
C VAL A 122 16.92 -5.09 -7.92
N ALA A 123 16.50 -6.29 -8.31
CA ALA A 123 16.70 -6.82 -9.65
C ALA A 123 16.11 -5.89 -10.72
N LEU A 124 14.85 -5.49 -10.55
CA LEU A 124 14.14 -4.63 -11.51
C LEU A 124 14.74 -3.21 -11.59
N LYS A 125 15.10 -2.61 -10.46
CA LYS A 125 15.83 -1.33 -10.46
C LYS A 125 17.18 -1.44 -11.19
N ALA A 126 17.93 -2.51 -10.93
CA ALA A 126 19.26 -2.72 -11.52
C ALA A 126 19.19 -2.93 -13.04
N ILE A 127 18.24 -3.71 -13.55
CA ILE A 127 18.08 -3.91 -15.00
C ILE A 127 17.55 -2.64 -15.69
N ASN A 128 16.63 -1.89 -15.08
CA ASN A 128 16.18 -0.61 -15.63
C ASN A 128 17.34 0.38 -15.74
N TYR A 129 18.19 0.46 -14.71
CA TYR A 129 19.37 1.29 -14.76
C TYR A 129 20.39 0.82 -15.80
N TYR A 130 20.60 -0.50 -15.93
CA TYR A 130 21.43 -1.07 -16.99
C TYR A 130 20.92 -0.70 -18.39
N LYS A 131 19.61 -0.78 -18.64
CA LYS A 131 19.04 -0.44 -19.94
C LYS A 131 19.32 1.01 -20.33
N LYS A 132 19.24 1.93 -19.37
CA LYS A 132 19.46 3.37 -19.54
C LYS A 132 20.94 3.74 -19.70
N THR A 133 21.82 3.13 -18.91
CA THR A 133 23.23 3.56 -18.79
C THR A 133 24.25 2.61 -19.41
N LYS A 134 23.84 1.37 -19.68
CA LYS A 134 24.72 0.25 -20.04
C LYS A 134 25.79 -0.07 -18.98
N SER A 135 25.54 0.26 -17.71
CA SER A 135 26.45 -0.04 -16.61
C SER A 135 26.57 -1.56 -16.34
N GLU A 136 27.72 -2.15 -16.65
CA GLU A 136 27.97 -3.57 -16.39
C GLU A 136 27.95 -3.92 -14.89
N ALA A 137 28.23 -2.95 -14.00
CA ALA A 137 28.05 -3.14 -12.56
C ALA A 137 26.57 -3.38 -12.21
N ALA A 138 25.66 -2.59 -12.79
CA ALA A 138 24.22 -2.79 -12.58
C ALA A 138 23.71 -4.09 -13.20
N LYS A 139 24.24 -4.46 -14.37
CA LYS A 139 23.98 -5.77 -14.97
C LYS A 139 24.41 -6.92 -14.05
N LYS A 140 25.58 -6.79 -13.41
CA LYS A 140 26.07 -7.78 -12.43
C LYS A 140 25.11 -7.86 -11.23
N VAL A 141 24.71 -6.73 -10.65
CA VAL A 141 23.73 -6.69 -9.53
C VAL A 141 22.45 -7.41 -9.90
N PHE A 142 21.91 -7.14 -11.09
CA PHE A 142 20.72 -7.83 -11.61
C PHE A 142 20.94 -9.35 -11.71
N LEU A 143 22.02 -9.79 -12.36
CA LEU A 143 22.30 -11.21 -12.55
C LEU A 143 22.57 -11.95 -11.23
N ASP A 144 23.14 -11.29 -10.22
CA ASP A 144 23.33 -11.88 -8.89
C ASP A 144 21.99 -12.11 -8.17
N GLN A 145 21.04 -11.18 -8.28
CA GLN A 145 19.68 -11.41 -7.79
C GLN A 145 19.01 -12.57 -8.53
N MET A 146 19.20 -12.66 -9.86
CA MET A 146 18.60 -13.74 -10.66
C MET A 146 19.20 -15.12 -10.36
N LYS A 147 20.49 -15.21 -9.99
CA LYS A 147 21.08 -16.47 -9.50
C LYS A 147 20.42 -16.92 -8.20
N TRP A 148 20.13 -15.99 -7.29
CA TRP A 148 19.37 -16.31 -6.08
C TRP A 148 17.96 -16.76 -6.42
N ALA A 149 17.27 -16.05 -7.33
CA ALA A 149 15.91 -16.38 -7.74
C ALA A 149 15.82 -17.78 -8.36
N GLU A 150 16.82 -18.20 -9.13
CA GLU A 150 16.91 -19.56 -9.68
C GLU A 150 17.15 -20.61 -8.59
N LYS A 151 18.13 -20.37 -7.70
CA LYS A 151 18.52 -21.31 -6.65
C LYS A 151 17.43 -21.53 -5.60
N ASN A 152 16.66 -20.49 -5.30
CA ASN A 152 15.65 -20.48 -4.24
C ASN A 152 14.22 -20.55 -4.77
N PHE A 153 14.05 -21.11 -5.97
CA PHE A 153 12.74 -21.40 -6.52
C PHE A 153 12.30 -22.80 -6.11
N TYR A 154 11.26 -22.90 -5.29
CA TYR A 154 10.62 -24.18 -5.02
C TYR A 154 9.75 -24.55 -6.22
N GLU A 155 9.91 -25.74 -6.77
CA GLU A 155 9.14 -26.18 -7.92
C GLU A 155 8.57 -27.59 -7.73
N THR A 156 7.35 -27.76 -8.24
CA THR A 156 6.73 -29.06 -8.49
C THR A 156 6.82 -29.36 -9.98
N ASP A 157 6.20 -30.45 -10.45
CA ASP A 157 6.11 -30.72 -11.89
C ASP A 157 5.35 -29.62 -12.64
N ASN A 158 4.35 -28.99 -12.01
CA ASN A 158 3.42 -28.08 -12.67
C ASN A 158 3.61 -26.60 -12.34
N TYR A 159 4.05 -26.24 -11.13
CA TYR A 159 4.12 -24.85 -10.68
C TYR A 159 5.35 -24.61 -9.79
N GLY A 160 5.61 -23.36 -9.42
CA GLY A 160 6.69 -23.04 -8.51
C GLY A 160 6.58 -21.67 -7.86
N PHE A 161 7.21 -21.54 -6.71
CA PHE A 161 7.08 -20.39 -5.81
C PHE A 161 8.44 -19.85 -5.41
N TRP A 162 8.51 -18.52 -5.29
CA TRP A 162 9.46 -17.88 -4.40
C TRP A 162 8.82 -17.70 -3.04
N TYR A 163 9.52 -18.09 -1.98
CA TYR A 163 8.99 -18.14 -0.62
C TYR A 163 9.90 -17.37 0.35
N PHE A 164 9.36 -17.10 1.53
CA PHE A 164 10.04 -16.39 2.60
C PHE A 164 10.55 -17.35 3.65
N GLU A 165 11.83 -17.28 4.01
CA GLU A 165 12.45 -18.17 5.01
C GLU A 165 12.14 -17.75 6.45
N VAL A 166 11.56 -16.56 6.64
CA VAL A 166 11.19 -16.01 7.95
C VAL A 166 9.69 -15.88 8.09
N SER A 167 9.19 -15.97 9.31
CA SER A 167 7.78 -15.72 9.64
C SER A 167 7.37 -14.28 9.32
N ALA A 168 6.09 -14.05 9.04
CA ALA A 168 5.47 -12.72 9.07
C ALA A 168 4.44 -12.65 10.23
N PRO A 169 4.86 -12.26 11.44
CA PRO A 169 4.01 -12.32 12.63
C PRO A 169 2.75 -11.45 12.55
N LEU A 170 2.82 -10.30 11.87
CA LEU A 170 1.68 -9.39 11.67
C LEU A 170 0.54 -10.00 10.86
N TYR A 171 0.81 -11.10 10.15
CA TYR A 171 -0.12 -11.88 9.35
C TYR A 171 -0.24 -13.33 9.85
N HIS A 172 0.38 -13.66 11.00
CA HIS A 172 0.40 -15.02 11.56
C HIS A 172 0.91 -16.09 10.57
N LEU A 173 1.92 -15.73 9.76
CA LEU A 173 2.50 -16.65 8.78
C LEU A 173 3.82 -17.24 9.29
N GLU A 174 3.92 -18.56 9.22
CA GLU A 174 5.14 -19.32 9.50
C GLU A 174 6.14 -19.28 8.32
N PRO A 175 7.44 -19.55 8.56
CA PRO A 175 8.43 -19.70 7.50
C PRO A 175 7.99 -20.61 6.34
N GLY A 176 8.35 -20.24 5.13
CA GLY A 176 7.93 -20.90 3.89
C GLY A 176 6.69 -20.29 3.23
N TRP A 177 6.16 -19.17 3.76
CA TRP A 177 5.02 -18.49 3.16
C TRP A 177 5.35 -17.85 1.81
N THR A 178 4.32 -17.60 1.01
CA THR A 178 4.39 -17.13 -0.38
C THR A 178 3.56 -15.86 -0.55
N SER A 179 3.85 -15.09 -1.60
CA SER A 179 3.22 -13.79 -1.85
C SER A 179 2.99 -13.53 -3.34
N ALA A 180 1.75 -13.24 -3.73
CA ALA A 180 1.43 -12.86 -5.11
C ALA A 180 2.25 -11.64 -5.57
N PHE A 181 2.43 -10.65 -4.70
CA PHE A 181 3.26 -9.48 -4.97
C PHE A 181 4.70 -9.90 -5.32
N SER A 182 5.35 -10.67 -4.44
CA SER A 182 6.73 -11.08 -4.68
C SER A 182 6.87 -11.96 -5.92
N GLN A 183 5.89 -12.83 -6.15
CA GLN A 183 5.81 -13.65 -7.35
C GLN A 183 5.77 -12.79 -8.63
N GLY A 184 4.93 -11.74 -8.65
CA GLY A 184 4.84 -10.81 -9.78
C GLY A 184 6.14 -10.07 -10.08
N LEU A 185 6.83 -9.58 -9.04
CA LEU A 185 8.13 -8.92 -9.20
C LEU A 185 9.19 -9.86 -9.80
N LEU A 186 9.24 -11.11 -9.34
CA LEU A 186 10.22 -12.09 -9.82
C LEU A 186 9.86 -12.68 -11.18
N LEU A 187 8.58 -12.71 -11.56
CA LEU A 187 8.15 -12.94 -12.95
C LEU A 187 8.67 -11.84 -13.87
N ASN A 188 8.50 -10.57 -13.50
CA ASN A 188 9.05 -9.44 -14.25
C ASN A 188 10.59 -9.54 -14.37
N ALA A 189 11.29 -9.83 -13.27
CA ALA A 189 12.74 -9.98 -13.30
C ALA A 189 13.18 -11.16 -14.19
N SER A 190 12.42 -12.26 -14.19
CA SER A 190 12.68 -13.43 -15.04
C SER A 190 12.45 -13.14 -16.53
N LEU A 191 11.43 -12.36 -16.89
CA LEU A 191 11.23 -11.87 -18.27
C LEU A 191 12.45 -11.08 -18.74
N GLU A 192 12.96 -10.20 -17.88
CA GLU A 192 14.16 -9.42 -18.20
C GLU A 192 15.42 -10.26 -18.33
N ALA A 193 15.55 -11.28 -17.49
CA ALA A 193 16.70 -12.18 -17.54
C ALA A 193 16.66 -13.02 -18.83
N TYR A 194 15.47 -13.47 -19.24
CA TYR A 194 15.29 -14.16 -20.51
C TYR A 194 15.63 -13.25 -21.69
N ARG A 195 15.13 -12.01 -21.70
CA ARG A 195 15.44 -11.01 -22.74
C ARG A 195 16.93 -10.70 -22.84
N LEU A 196 17.61 -10.55 -21.71
CA LEU A 196 19.02 -10.19 -21.65
C LEU A 196 19.95 -11.33 -22.10
N THR A 197 19.59 -12.59 -21.80
CA THR A 197 20.50 -13.74 -21.93
C THR A 197 20.11 -14.73 -23.01
N GLY A 198 18.84 -14.78 -23.40
CA GLY A 198 18.26 -15.84 -24.24
C GLY A 198 18.21 -17.21 -23.56
N ASP A 199 18.52 -17.32 -22.27
CA ASP A 199 18.61 -18.60 -21.57
C ASP A 199 17.22 -19.16 -21.25
N LYS A 200 16.91 -20.33 -21.79
CA LYS A 200 15.62 -21.03 -21.62
C LYS A 200 15.32 -21.44 -20.18
N LYS A 201 16.30 -21.43 -19.26
CA LYS A 201 15.99 -21.66 -17.84
C LYS A 201 15.02 -20.62 -17.28
N TYR A 202 15.04 -19.39 -17.79
CA TYR A 202 14.12 -18.35 -17.34
C TYR A 202 12.70 -18.57 -17.83
N THR A 203 12.49 -19.18 -19.01
CA THR A 203 11.14 -19.53 -19.47
C THR A 203 10.50 -20.58 -18.56
N ARG A 204 11.29 -21.50 -18.00
CA ARG A 204 10.82 -22.44 -16.97
C ARG A 204 10.37 -21.73 -15.69
N LEU A 205 11.15 -20.77 -15.18
CA LEU A 205 10.78 -19.98 -14.00
C LEU A 205 9.50 -19.18 -14.26
N ILE A 206 9.38 -18.55 -15.43
CA ILE A 206 8.20 -17.79 -15.85
C ILE A 206 6.98 -18.71 -15.92
N GLU A 207 7.09 -19.85 -16.59
CA GLU A 207 5.98 -20.79 -16.75
C GLU A 207 5.47 -21.32 -15.40
N LYS A 208 6.36 -21.90 -14.61
CA LYS A 208 5.99 -22.49 -13.32
C LYS A 208 5.54 -21.43 -12.33
N GLY A 209 6.19 -20.27 -12.37
CA GLY A 209 5.86 -19.15 -11.52
C GLY A 209 4.52 -18.50 -11.87
N LEU A 210 4.12 -18.51 -13.14
CA LEU A 210 2.81 -18.05 -13.58
C LEU A 210 1.72 -19.04 -13.15
N LYS A 211 1.95 -20.35 -13.32
CA LYS A 211 0.99 -21.39 -12.92
C LYS A 211 0.69 -21.39 -11.42
N ALA A 212 1.63 -20.94 -10.59
CA ALA A 212 1.43 -20.73 -9.16
C ALA A 212 0.27 -19.77 -8.83
N TYR A 213 -0.12 -18.87 -9.74
CA TYR A 213 -1.31 -18.02 -9.58
C TYR A 213 -2.61 -18.79 -9.48
N MET A 214 -2.62 -20.06 -9.89
CA MET A 214 -3.80 -20.89 -9.84
C MET A 214 -3.77 -21.92 -8.71
N VAL A 215 -2.81 -21.79 -7.77
CA VAL A 215 -2.72 -22.66 -6.60
C VAL A 215 -3.40 -21.98 -5.41
N PRO A 216 -4.42 -22.61 -4.79
CA PRO A 216 -5.11 -22.07 -3.63
C PRO A 216 -4.18 -21.80 -2.44
N VAL A 217 -4.54 -20.83 -1.60
CA VAL A 217 -3.81 -20.47 -0.37
C VAL A 217 -3.62 -21.68 0.54
N GLU A 218 -4.65 -22.51 0.69
CA GLU A 218 -4.64 -23.75 1.48
C GLU A 218 -3.66 -24.81 0.99
N ASN A 219 -3.20 -24.70 -0.26
CA ASN A 219 -2.15 -25.54 -0.86
C ASN A 219 -0.79 -24.83 -0.94
N GLY A 220 -0.63 -23.72 -0.23
CA GLY A 220 0.62 -22.95 -0.17
C GLY A 220 0.79 -21.94 -1.31
N GLY A 221 -0.18 -21.82 -2.20
CA GLY A 221 -0.22 -20.77 -3.21
C GLY A 221 -0.81 -19.46 -2.66
N PHE A 222 -1.46 -18.71 -3.52
CA PHE A 222 -2.04 -17.41 -3.18
C PHE A 222 -3.39 -17.14 -3.85
N LEU A 223 -3.96 -18.11 -4.59
CA LEU A 223 -5.31 -18.00 -5.13
C LEU A 223 -6.36 -18.11 -4.02
N ARG A 224 -7.35 -17.23 -4.07
CA ARG A 224 -8.52 -17.28 -3.21
C ARG A 224 -9.77 -16.87 -3.96
N GLY A 225 -10.85 -17.63 -3.79
CA GLY A 225 -12.19 -17.23 -4.26
C GLY A 225 -12.74 -16.05 -3.45
N TRP A 226 -13.47 -15.13 -4.07
CA TRP A 226 -14.20 -14.08 -3.35
C TRP A 226 -15.71 -14.36 -3.34
N ASP A 227 -16.48 -13.75 -4.23
CA ASP A 227 -17.87 -14.14 -4.49
C ASP A 227 -17.94 -15.17 -5.64
N GLU A 228 -19.13 -15.56 -6.08
CA GLU A 228 -19.33 -16.68 -7.02
C GLU A 228 -18.48 -16.57 -8.30
N GLY A 229 -17.37 -17.33 -8.32
CA GLY A 229 -16.46 -17.44 -9.47
C GLY A 229 -15.33 -16.41 -9.54
N GLU A 230 -15.28 -15.46 -8.60
CA GLU A 230 -14.26 -14.41 -8.59
C GLU A 230 -12.92 -14.86 -8.02
N LEU A 231 -11.83 -14.43 -8.66
CA LEU A 231 -10.48 -14.85 -8.31
C LEU A 231 -9.65 -13.67 -7.79
N TRP A 232 -9.00 -13.90 -6.66
CA TRP A 232 -8.10 -12.95 -6.02
C TRP A 232 -6.77 -13.60 -5.69
N PHE A 233 -5.71 -12.79 -5.69
CA PHE A 233 -4.34 -13.25 -5.48
C PHE A 233 -3.75 -12.58 -4.24
N GLU A 234 -3.68 -13.30 -3.13
CA GLU A 234 -3.27 -12.78 -1.83
C GLU A 234 -1.79 -12.35 -1.80
N GLU A 235 -1.51 -11.14 -1.31
CA GLU A 235 -0.15 -10.74 -0.94
C GLU A 235 0.38 -11.62 0.19
N TYR A 236 -0.50 -11.92 1.15
CA TYR A 236 -0.23 -12.74 2.32
C TYR A 236 -1.21 -13.92 2.31
N GLY A 237 -0.73 -15.12 1.96
CA GLY A 237 -1.51 -16.36 1.96
C GLY A 237 -1.85 -16.85 3.38
N THR A 238 -2.67 -16.06 4.07
CA THR A 238 -3.22 -16.23 5.43
C THR A 238 -4.44 -17.15 5.42
N GLU A 239 -4.81 -17.75 6.55
CA GLU A 239 -5.98 -18.64 6.62
C GLU A 239 -7.28 -17.89 6.30
N ARG A 240 -7.51 -16.77 6.99
CA ARG A 240 -8.59 -15.83 6.72
C ARG A 240 -8.15 -14.84 5.65
N PRO A 241 -9.04 -14.39 4.73
CA PRO A 241 -8.65 -13.49 3.65
C PRO A 241 -8.01 -12.19 4.17
N SER A 242 -6.93 -11.76 3.53
CA SER A 242 -6.29 -10.46 3.85
C SER A 242 -6.76 -9.37 2.89
N ARG A 243 -6.90 -9.70 1.59
CA ARG A 243 -7.37 -8.77 0.54
C ARG A 243 -6.57 -7.47 0.52
N VAL A 244 -5.24 -7.57 0.52
CA VAL A 244 -4.37 -6.41 0.39
C VAL A 244 -4.37 -5.91 -1.05
N LEU A 245 -4.93 -4.72 -1.31
CA LEU A 245 -5.16 -4.21 -2.65
C LEU A 245 -3.87 -4.02 -3.43
N ASN A 246 -2.93 -3.30 -2.83
CA ASN A 246 -1.61 -3.01 -3.40
C ASN A 246 -0.91 -4.28 -3.90
N GLY A 247 -0.84 -5.32 -3.07
CA GLY A 247 -0.08 -6.53 -3.39
C GLY A 247 -0.68 -7.33 -4.53
N THR A 248 -2.02 -7.42 -4.61
CA THR A 248 -2.68 -8.04 -5.75
C THR A 248 -2.39 -7.28 -7.04
N ILE A 249 -2.47 -5.95 -7.05
CA ILE A 249 -2.20 -5.15 -8.27
C ILE A 249 -0.74 -5.30 -8.72
N TYR A 250 0.22 -5.29 -7.80
CA TYR A 250 1.62 -5.58 -8.13
C TYR A 250 1.83 -7.00 -8.69
N GLY A 251 1.14 -8.00 -8.11
CA GLY A 251 1.17 -9.36 -8.63
C GLY A 251 0.65 -9.42 -10.08
N LEU A 252 -0.48 -8.77 -10.32
CA LEU A 252 -1.12 -8.69 -11.63
C LEU A 252 -0.29 -7.95 -12.67
N GLU A 253 0.55 -6.97 -12.29
CA GLU A 253 1.52 -6.37 -13.21
C GLU A 253 2.50 -7.42 -13.76
N GLY A 254 3.03 -8.27 -12.89
CA GLY A 254 3.91 -9.36 -13.31
C GLY A 254 3.23 -10.32 -14.26
N VAL A 255 1.99 -10.71 -13.96
CA VAL A 255 1.16 -11.55 -14.82
C VAL A 255 0.90 -10.87 -16.17
N TYR A 256 0.43 -9.62 -16.17
CA TYR A 256 0.16 -8.84 -17.37
C TYR A 256 1.38 -8.75 -18.28
N ASN A 257 2.56 -8.52 -17.70
CA ASN A 257 3.80 -8.45 -18.46
C ASN A 257 4.18 -9.78 -19.12
N VAL A 258 3.87 -10.93 -18.51
CA VAL A 258 4.04 -12.25 -19.15
C VAL A 258 3.10 -12.39 -20.36
N TYR A 259 1.85 -11.95 -20.25
CA TYR A 259 0.95 -11.87 -21.41
C TYR A 259 1.51 -10.92 -22.49
N ARG A 260 1.85 -9.69 -22.11
CA ARG A 260 2.34 -8.67 -23.03
C ARG A 260 3.58 -9.12 -23.78
N ASP A 261 4.55 -9.73 -23.10
CA ASP A 261 5.88 -10.00 -23.63
C ASP A 261 6.01 -11.37 -24.31
N LEU A 262 5.21 -12.36 -23.90
CA LEU A 262 5.27 -13.75 -24.38
C LEU A 262 3.95 -14.27 -24.97
N ASN A 263 2.91 -13.43 -25.04
CA ASN A 263 1.58 -13.78 -25.57
C ASN A 263 0.89 -14.95 -24.85
N SER A 264 1.18 -15.12 -23.55
CA SER A 264 0.62 -16.22 -22.75
C SER A 264 -0.87 -16.02 -22.49
N GLN A 265 -1.70 -16.95 -22.98
CA GLN A 265 -3.15 -16.94 -22.75
C GLN A 265 -3.52 -17.20 -21.29
N LEU A 266 -2.72 -18.00 -20.57
CA LEU A 266 -2.91 -18.19 -19.13
C LEU A 266 -2.71 -16.89 -18.36
N ALA A 267 -1.66 -16.15 -18.69
CA ALA A 267 -1.42 -14.86 -18.07
C ALA A 267 -2.55 -13.87 -18.34
N LEU A 268 -3.07 -13.82 -19.57
CA LEU A 268 -4.21 -12.97 -19.90
C LEU A 268 -5.43 -13.30 -19.03
N LYS A 269 -5.79 -14.59 -18.92
CA LYS A 269 -6.94 -15.02 -18.12
C LYS A 269 -6.80 -14.76 -16.62
N ILE A 270 -5.61 -14.98 -16.06
CA ILE A 270 -5.31 -14.62 -14.67
C ILE A 270 -5.47 -13.12 -14.46
N PHE A 271 -4.90 -12.32 -15.37
CA PHE A 271 -4.96 -10.86 -15.30
C PHE A 271 -6.41 -10.35 -15.37
N GLU A 272 -7.16 -10.74 -16.40
CA GLU A 272 -8.56 -10.35 -16.59
C GLU A 272 -9.43 -10.72 -15.37
N SER A 273 -9.24 -11.93 -14.83
CA SER A 273 -9.99 -12.40 -13.66
C SER A 273 -9.71 -11.56 -12.41
N GLY A 274 -8.43 -11.27 -12.13
CA GLY A 274 -8.06 -10.42 -11.00
C GLY A 274 -8.52 -8.98 -11.15
N VAL A 275 -8.45 -8.43 -12.37
CA VAL A 275 -8.89 -7.06 -12.67
C VAL A 275 -10.41 -6.92 -12.49
N GLU A 276 -11.19 -7.89 -12.96
CA GLU A 276 -12.64 -7.88 -12.79
C GLU A 276 -13.02 -7.98 -11.30
N THR A 277 -12.36 -8.85 -10.53
CA THR A 277 -12.59 -8.94 -9.07
C THR A 277 -12.21 -7.65 -8.35
N ILE A 278 -11.08 -7.00 -8.70
CA ILE A 278 -10.75 -5.69 -8.12
C ILE A 278 -11.86 -4.69 -8.41
N LYS A 279 -12.29 -4.59 -9.67
CA LYS A 279 -13.34 -3.66 -10.12
C LYS A 279 -14.64 -3.83 -9.33
N ASN A 280 -15.07 -5.06 -9.08
CA ASN A 280 -16.31 -5.34 -8.35
C ASN A 280 -16.24 -4.93 -6.88
N HIS A 281 -15.03 -4.85 -6.30
CA HIS A 281 -14.81 -4.52 -4.89
C HIS A 281 -14.14 -3.17 -4.64
N LEU A 282 -13.90 -2.33 -5.65
CA LEU A 282 -13.23 -1.03 -5.46
C LEU A 282 -13.94 -0.12 -4.45
N GLU A 283 -15.28 -0.19 -4.38
CA GLU A 283 -16.06 0.58 -3.42
C GLU A 283 -15.71 0.22 -1.97
N ASP A 284 -15.43 -1.05 -1.70
CA ASP A 284 -15.13 -1.54 -0.35
C ASP A 284 -13.83 -0.94 0.19
N TYR A 285 -12.91 -0.55 -0.70
CA TYR A 285 -11.65 0.12 -0.34
C TYR A 285 -11.78 1.63 -0.15
N ASP A 286 -12.92 2.25 -0.44
CA ASP A 286 -13.13 3.69 -0.24
C ASP A 286 -13.57 4.00 1.20
N ALA A 287 -12.63 4.46 2.02
CA ALA A 287 -12.92 4.93 3.39
C ALA A 287 -13.39 6.39 3.45
N LYS A 288 -13.60 7.05 2.29
CA LYS A 288 -13.99 8.47 2.10
C LYS A 288 -12.93 9.51 2.47
N TYR A 289 -12.06 9.22 3.44
CA TYR A 289 -10.94 10.09 3.82
C TYR A 289 -9.57 9.52 3.45
N THR A 290 -9.52 8.26 3.02
CA THR A 290 -8.34 7.57 2.50
C THR A 290 -8.83 6.31 1.77
N SER A 291 -7.91 5.51 1.26
CA SER A 291 -8.19 4.16 0.77
C SER A 291 -7.82 3.14 1.84
N ARG A 292 -8.58 2.05 1.96
CA ARG A 292 -8.20 0.93 2.85
C ARG A 292 -7.01 0.19 2.26
N TYR A 293 -6.09 -0.23 3.12
CA TYR A 293 -4.94 -1.02 2.66
C TYR A 293 -5.37 -2.46 2.34
N SER A 294 -6.21 -3.00 3.21
CA SER A 294 -6.72 -4.36 3.17
C SER A 294 -8.20 -4.39 3.60
N LEU A 295 -8.92 -5.47 3.26
CA LEU A 295 -10.27 -5.74 3.76
C LEU A 295 -10.29 -6.87 4.79
N ALA A 296 -9.18 -7.08 5.49
CA ALA A 296 -9.08 -8.08 6.54
C ALA A 296 -10.08 -7.78 7.67
N ASP A 297 -11.06 -8.64 7.87
CA ASP A 297 -12.05 -8.50 8.95
C ASP A 297 -11.43 -8.73 10.36
N TRP A 298 -10.23 -9.31 10.40
CA TRP A 298 -9.45 -9.59 11.59
C TRP A 298 -8.41 -8.51 11.92
N LYS A 299 -8.28 -7.48 11.06
CA LYS A 299 -7.35 -6.37 11.28
C LYS A 299 -7.87 -5.10 10.62
N ASN A 300 -8.12 -4.05 11.39
CA ASN A 300 -8.53 -2.77 10.84
C ASN A 300 -7.31 -2.00 10.31
N GLU A 301 -6.97 -2.17 9.04
CA GLU A 301 -5.84 -1.47 8.39
C GLU A 301 -6.34 -0.40 7.41
N ILE A 302 -6.33 0.85 7.84
CA ILE A 302 -6.37 1.98 6.92
C ILE A 302 -4.98 2.17 6.27
N SER A 303 -4.95 2.63 5.02
CA SER A 303 -3.67 2.91 4.36
C SER A 303 -2.95 4.05 5.05
N GLN A 304 -1.64 3.90 5.25
CA GLN A 304 -0.76 5.05 5.43
C GLN A 304 -0.70 5.83 4.10
N GLU A 305 -0.39 7.13 4.15
CA GLU A 305 -0.44 8.03 2.98
C GLU A 305 0.33 7.49 1.77
N ASN A 306 1.53 6.95 1.98
CA ASN A 306 2.35 6.37 0.91
C ASN A 306 1.66 5.19 0.18
N TYR A 307 0.85 4.39 0.88
CA TYR A 307 0.05 3.33 0.26
C TYR A 307 -1.19 3.90 -0.42
N HIS A 308 -1.82 4.91 0.18
CA HIS A 308 -2.97 5.60 -0.41
C HIS A 308 -2.63 6.20 -1.79
N GLU A 309 -1.54 6.96 -1.86
CA GLU A 309 -1.02 7.51 -3.10
C GLU A 309 -0.61 6.40 -4.09
N GLY A 310 -0.03 5.31 -3.58
CA GLY A 310 0.27 4.11 -4.34
C GLY A 310 -0.96 3.52 -5.03
N HIS A 311 -2.09 3.44 -4.31
CA HIS A 311 -3.37 2.98 -4.88
C HIS A 311 -3.83 3.89 -6.03
N VAL A 312 -3.70 5.22 -5.92
CA VAL A 312 -4.04 6.14 -7.03
C VAL A 312 -3.26 5.77 -8.30
N ILE A 313 -1.94 5.60 -8.17
CA ILE A 313 -1.07 5.26 -9.32
C ILE A 313 -1.37 3.86 -9.87
N GLN A 314 -1.70 2.91 -9.00
CA GLN A 314 -2.09 1.55 -9.36
C GLN A 314 -3.40 1.46 -10.13
N LEU A 315 -4.41 2.20 -9.69
CA LEU A 315 -5.68 2.28 -10.41
C LEU A 315 -5.51 2.97 -11.76
N LEU A 316 -4.67 4.01 -11.85
CA LEU A 316 -4.38 4.64 -13.14
C LEU A 316 -3.61 3.71 -14.10
N TRP A 317 -2.75 2.84 -13.58
CA TRP A 317 -2.14 1.78 -14.41
C TRP A 317 -3.19 0.80 -14.92
N LEU A 318 -4.08 0.31 -14.05
CA LEU A 318 -5.19 -0.56 -14.44
C LEU A 318 -6.08 0.10 -15.50
N TYR A 319 -6.40 1.38 -15.34
CA TYR A 319 -7.12 2.16 -16.36
C TYR A 319 -6.39 2.14 -17.71
N GLU A 320 -5.09 2.38 -17.73
CA GLU A 320 -4.32 2.41 -18.98
C GLU A 320 -4.25 1.05 -19.68
N VAL A 321 -4.11 -0.05 -18.93
CA VAL A 321 -3.97 -1.39 -19.54
C VAL A 321 -5.30 -2.08 -19.83
N SER A 322 -6.39 -1.73 -19.14
CA SER A 322 -7.72 -2.32 -19.34
C SER A 322 -8.67 -1.44 -20.16
N GLY A 323 -8.49 -0.12 -20.12
CA GLY A 323 -9.41 0.86 -20.68
C GLY A 323 -10.69 1.09 -19.87
N ASP A 324 -10.85 0.47 -18.68
CA ASP A 324 -12.07 0.60 -17.87
C ASP A 324 -12.05 1.88 -17.01
N GLU A 325 -12.97 2.80 -17.31
CA GLU A 325 -13.11 4.11 -16.65
C GLU A 325 -13.41 4.01 -15.14
N ILE A 326 -13.85 2.84 -14.63
CA ILE A 326 -14.06 2.64 -13.19
C ILE A 326 -12.78 2.89 -12.39
N PHE A 327 -11.63 2.46 -12.92
CA PHE A 327 -10.34 2.63 -12.26
C PHE A 327 -9.93 4.09 -12.21
N LYS A 328 -10.15 4.85 -13.30
CA LYS A 328 -9.91 6.29 -13.33
C LYS A 328 -10.83 7.02 -12.34
N LYS A 329 -12.10 6.63 -12.27
CA LYS A 329 -13.07 7.19 -11.30
C LYS A 329 -12.58 6.99 -9.86
N TYR A 330 -12.17 5.78 -9.48
CA TYR A 330 -11.70 5.53 -8.11
C TYR A 330 -10.34 6.16 -7.83
N ALA A 331 -9.44 6.23 -8.82
CA ALA A 331 -8.20 7.01 -8.69
C ALA A 331 -8.50 8.48 -8.39
N GLN A 332 -9.51 9.08 -9.02
CA GLN A 332 -9.95 10.44 -8.71
C GLN A 332 -10.51 10.56 -7.30
N ILE A 333 -11.39 9.64 -6.89
CA ILE A 333 -11.97 9.64 -5.54
C ILE A 333 -10.88 9.59 -4.47
N PHE A 334 -9.91 8.69 -4.64
CA PHE A 334 -8.77 8.57 -3.72
C PHE A 334 -7.92 9.84 -3.74
N LEU A 335 -7.55 10.36 -4.92
CA LEU A 335 -6.80 11.61 -5.02
C LEU A 335 -7.53 12.80 -4.38
N ASN A 336 -8.86 12.86 -4.44
CA ASN A 336 -9.64 13.92 -3.78
C ASN A 336 -9.51 13.88 -2.25
N SER A 337 -9.29 12.69 -1.67
CA SER A 337 -9.15 12.46 -0.23
C SER A 337 -7.72 12.48 0.32
N ASP A 338 -6.71 12.44 -0.56
CA ASP A 338 -5.29 12.60 -0.24
C ASP A 338 -4.99 13.89 0.56
N LEU A 339 -4.01 13.88 1.46
CA LEU A 339 -3.70 15.03 2.34
C LEU A 339 -2.95 16.18 1.65
N GLY A 340 -2.29 15.92 0.52
CA GLY A 340 -1.73 16.96 -0.35
C GLY A 340 -0.29 16.74 -0.78
N GLY A 341 0.50 16.00 0.00
CA GLY A 341 1.89 15.63 -0.27
C GLY A 341 2.07 14.57 -1.34
N PHE A 342 1.31 14.65 -2.44
CA PHE A 342 1.17 13.55 -3.37
C PHE A 342 2.50 13.13 -4.01
N MET A 343 2.95 11.91 -3.71
CA MET A 343 4.06 11.21 -4.35
C MET A 343 5.36 12.03 -4.42
N THR A 344 5.70 12.76 -3.35
CA THR A 344 6.78 13.77 -3.27
C THR A 344 8.15 13.35 -3.83
N ARG A 345 8.47 12.04 -3.82
CA ARG A 345 9.75 11.48 -4.31
C ARG A 345 9.65 10.83 -5.70
N SER A 346 8.57 11.04 -6.42
CA SER A 346 8.33 10.40 -7.72
C SER A 346 8.17 11.40 -8.87
N ILE A 347 8.13 10.88 -10.10
CA ILE A 347 7.85 11.68 -11.30
C ILE A 347 6.39 12.18 -11.38
N TYR A 348 5.52 11.62 -10.54
CA TYR A 348 4.09 11.93 -10.44
C TYR A 348 3.80 12.97 -9.35
N LYS A 349 4.83 13.53 -8.71
CA LYS A 349 4.68 14.51 -7.64
C LYS A 349 3.77 15.67 -8.04
N LEU A 350 2.98 16.17 -7.09
CA LEU A 350 2.23 17.40 -7.22
C LEU A 350 2.91 18.50 -6.41
N ASP A 351 3.46 19.51 -7.10
CA ASP A 351 4.30 20.54 -6.47
C ASP A 351 3.50 21.61 -5.69
N LYS A 352 2.18 21.67 -5.87
CA LYS A 352 1.32 22.63 -5.17
C LYS A 352 0.68 21.95 -3.97
N PRO A 353 0.74 22.56 -2.77
CA PRO A 353 0.05 22.01 -1.61
C PRO A 353 -1.47 22.09 -1.82
N LYS A 354 -2.18 21.14 -1.20
CA LYS A 354 -3.64 21.07 -1.26
C LYS A 354 -4.31 22.22 -0.50
N ILE A 355 -3.73 22.58 0.63
CA ILE A 355 -4.10 23.72 1.48
C ILE A 355 -2.85 24.58 1.65
N THR A 356 -2.96 25.88 1.39
CA THR A 356 -1.81 26.79 1.43
C THR A 356 -1.61 27.46 2.78
N ASN A 357 -2.69 27.68 3.53
CA ASN A 357 -2.65 28.32 4.83
C ASN A 357 -3.90 27.96 5.66
N VAL A 358 -3.71 27.90 6.98
CA VAL A 358 -4.80 27.81 7.96
C VAL A 358 -4.58 28.86 9.04
N GLU A 359 -5.58 29.71 9.26
CA GLU A 359 -5.57 30.71 10.34
C GLU A 359 -6.58 30.31 11.40
N ALA A 360 -6.23 30.50 12.68
CA ALA A 360 -7.14 30.27 13.79
C ALA A 360 -7.47 31.59 14.50
N SER A 361 -8.76 31.83 14.78
CA SER A 361 -9.16 32.97 15.61
C SER A 361 -8.79 32.78 17.10
N PHE A 362 -8.54 31.54 17.51
CA PHE A 362 -8.06 31.19 18.84
C PHE A 362 -7.25 29.88 18.80
N CYS A 363 -6.26 29.78 19.66
CA CYS A 363 -5.57 28.53 19.99
C CYS A 363 -5.11 28.59 21.46
N ILE A 364 -5.08 27.44 22.14
CA ILE A 364 -4.63 27.32 23.54
C ILE A 364 -3.12 27.61 23.67
N ASP A 365 -2.30 27.05 22.78
CA ASP A 365 -0.85 27.22 22.74
C ASP A 365 -0.39 27.36 21.27
N CYS A 366 -0.46 28.57 20.72
CA CYS A 366 -0.11 28.81 19.32
C CYS A 366 1.36 28.55 19.00
N GLU A 367 2.26 28.62 19.99
CA GLU A 367 3.71 28.51 19.74
C GLU A 367 4.12 27.07 19.46
N LYS A 368 3.42 26.09 20.05
CA LYS A 368 3.72 24.66 19.90
C LYS A 368 2.63 23.89 19.16
N HIS A 369 1.40 24.40 19.21
CA HIS A 369 0.18 23.72 18.79
C HIS A 369 -0.70 24.67 17.95
N GLY A 370 -0.08 25.42 17.05
CA GLY A 370 -0.75 26.34 16.15
C GLY A 370 -1.45 25.65 14.96
N PRO A 371 -2.27 26.41 14.21
CA PRO A 371 -3.03 25.90 13.06
C PRO A 371 -2.15 25.43 11.89
N GLU A 372 -0.88 25.83 11.84
CA GLU A 372 0.09 25.38 10.84
C GLU A 372 0.39 23.88 10.90
N ASN A 373 0.11 23.22 12.03
CA ASN A 373 0.26 21.78 12.18
C ASN A 373 -0.90 20.99 11.54
N LEU A 374 -1.97 21.67 11.09
CA LEU A 374 -3.18 21.00 10.58
C LEU A 374 -3.10 20.58 9.10
N THR A 375 -1.95 20.82 8.48
CA THR A 375 -1.67 20.51 7.07
C THR A 375 -0.26 19.95 6.89
N ASP A 376 0.32 19.36 7.94
CA ASP A 376 1.70 18.87 7.95
C ASP A 376 1.84 17.38 7.56
N GLU A 377 0.71 16.73 7.25
CA GLU A 377 0.59 15.32 6.87
C GLU A 377 0.90 14.34 8.02
N LEU A 378 1.09 14.83 9.24
CA LEU A 378 1.32 14.03 10.45
C LEU A 378 0.00 13.72 11.19
N TRP A 379 -0.99 13.21 10.47
CA TRP A 379 -2.31 12.91 11.01
C TRP A 379 -2.33 11.78 12.06
N ALA A 380 -1.35 10.87 12.06
CA ALA A 380 -1.34 9.68 12.92
C ALA A 380 -0.65 9.88 14.28
N HIS A 381 0.18 10.92 14.44
CA HIS A 381 0.98 11.15 15.65
C HIS A 381 1.51 12.59 15.71
N GLY A 382 2.03 13.03 16.86
CA GLY A 382 2.74 14.31 16.95
C GLY A 382 1.86 15.49 17.38
N ASN A 383 2.03 16.62 16.68
CA ASN A 383 1.43 17.91 17.03
C ASN A 383 -0.09 17.93 16.76
N TYR A 384 -0.73 19.02 17.17
CA TYR A 384 -2.16 19.27 17.04
C TYR A 384 -2.44 20.75 17.21
N TRP A 385 -3.63 21.20 16.82
CA TRP A 385 -4.24 22.47 17.24
C TRP A 385 -5.40 22.22 18.20
N SER A 386 -5.67 23.16 19.11
CA SER A 386 -6.79 23.01 20.07
C SER A 386 -7.44 24.31 20.51
N ALA A 387 -8.71 24.21 20.94
CA ALA A 387 -9.51 25.31 21.48
C ALA A 387 -10.49 24.85 22.58
N HIS A 388 -10.60 25.64 23.65
CA HIS A 388 -11.55 25.44 24.77
C HIS A 388 -12.66 26.51 24.83
N LYS A 389 -12.83 27.27 23.75
CA LYS A 389 -13.87 28.28 23.55
C LYS A 389 -14.16 28.37 22.06
N PRO A 390 -15.24 29.05 21.63
CA PRO A 390 -15.55 29.17 20.21
C PRO A 390 -14.36 29.69 19.40
N ALA A 391 -14.05 29.00 18.32
CA ALA A 391 -12.87 29.26 17.49
C ALA A 391 -13.20 28.99 16.02
N ASP A 392 -12.68 29.86 15.17
CA ASP A 392 -12.80 29.75 13.72
C ASP A 392 -11.46 29.28 13.16
N LEU A 393 -11.49 28.31 12.25
CA LEU A 393 -10.39 28.01 11.34
C LEU A 393 -10.73 28.53 9.95
N ILE A 394 -9.89 29.40 9.41
CA ILE A 394 -9.99 29.90 8.03
C ILE A 394 -8.95 29.13 7.20
N VAL A 395 -9.43 28.34 6.25
CA VAL A 395 -8.64 27.51 5.35
C VAL A 395 -8.55 28.18 3.99
N ASP A 396 -7.34 28.44 3.50
CA ASP A 396 -7.08 29.01 2.16
C ASP A 396 -6.44 27.95 1.26
N PHE A 397 -7.14 27.59 0.18
CA PHE A 397 -6.64 26.65 -0.81
C PHE A 397 -5.63 27.27 -1.78
N GLY A 398 -5.46 28.60 -1.75
CA GLY A 398 -4.55 29.37 -2.62
C GLY A 398 -5.16 29.77 -3.96
N ASP A 399 -6.10 28.99 -4.46
CA ASP A 399 -6.88 29.19 -5.68
C ASP A 399 -8.32 28.67 -5.52
N GLU A 400 -9.21 29.08 -6.42
CA GLU A 400 -10.61 28.65 -6.43
C GLU A 400 -10.70 27.13 -6.63
N LYS A 401 -11.41 26.44 -5.72
CA LYS A 401 -11.69 25.00 -5.82
C LYS A 401 -13.16 24.77 -6.16
N GLU A 402 -13.39 23.74 -6.95
CA GLU A 402 -14.73 23.32 -7.37
C GLU A 402 -15.16 22.07 -6.59
N ASN A 403 -16.46 21.97 -6.32
CA ASN A 403 -17.08 20.78 -5.74
C ASN A 403 -16.45 20.32 -4.41
N ILE A 404 -16.19 21.26 -3.50
CA ILE A 404 -15.79 20.94 -2.13
C ILE A 404 -16.97 20.26 -1.45
N SER A 405 -16.84 18.95 -1.23
CA SER A 405 -17.95 18.02 -0.96
C SER A 405 -17.80 17.26 0.37
N GLY A 406 -16.68 17.43 1.07
CA GLY A 406 -16.49 16.87 2.39
C GLY A 406 -15.36 17.52 3.16
N VAL A 407 -15.42 17.39 4.49
CA VAL A 407 -14.36 17.77 5.41
C VAL A 407 -13.99 16.55 6.26
N THR A 408 -12.70 16.32 6.46
CA THR A 408 -12.19 15.29 7.36
C THR A 408 -11.44 15.96 8.49
N LEU A 409 -11.75 15.57 9.73
CA LEU A 409 -11.08 16.04 10.93
C LEU A 409 -10.40 14.86 11.64
N TYR A 410 -9.13 15.02 11.98
CA TYR A 410 -8.33 13.99 12.65
C TYR A 410 -8.14 14.38 14.11
N HIS A 411 -8.99 13.85 14.97
CA HIS A 411 -9.12 14.20 16.38
C HIS A 411 -8.07 13.49 17.25
N VAL A 412 -7.53 14.20 18.24
CA VAL A 412 -6.59 13.59 19.22
C VAL A 412 -7.28 12.73 20.28
N SER A 413 -8.62 12.86 20.42
CA SER A 413 -9.40 12.15 21.44
C SER A 413 -10.87 12.01 21.04
N ALA A 414 -11.53 10.97 21.56
CA ALA A 414 -12.97 10.75 21.39
C ALA A 414 -13.84 11.91 21.94
N GLN A 415 -13.35 12.65 22.95
CA GLN A 415 -14.08 13.82 23.47
C GLN A 415 -14.19 14.91 22.40
N SER A 416 -13.09 15.20 21.69
CA SER A 416 -13.03 16.27 20.71
C SER A 416 -13.90 16.04 19.46
N VAL A 417 -14.32 14.81 19.21
CA VAL A 417 -15.27 14.45 18.14
C VAL A 417 -16.66 15.07 18.37
N ASN A 418 -17.05 15.30 19.63
CA ASN A 418 -18.39 15.74 20.00
C ASN A 418 -18.55 17.27 20.03
N VAL A 419 -17.64 18.01 19.40
CA VAL A 419 -17.72 19.47 19.25
C VAL A 419 -18.46 19.79 17.96
N ASN A 420 -19.60 20.47 18.08
CA ASN A 420 -20.37 20.92 16.92
C ASN A 420 -19.61 22.00 16.16
N PHE A 421 -19.85 22.08 14.85
CA PHE A 421 -19.27 23.13 14.02
C PHE A 421 -20.14 23.48 12.83
N ASP A 422 -19.90 24.65 12.26
CA ASP A 422 -20.55 25.15 11.05
C ASP A 422 -19.49 25.41 9.97
N ILE A 423 -19.83 25.13 8.71
CA ILE A 423 -19.01 25.47 7.54
C ILE A 423 -19.57 26.69 6.83
N PHE A 424 -18.69 27.62 6.49
CA PHE A 424 -18.99 28.80 5.70
C PHE A 424 -18.13 28.85 4.44
N ALA A 425 -18.70 29.33 3.35
CA ALA A 425 -17.99 29.62 2.11
C ALA A 425 -17.67 31.11 2.03
N PHE A 426 -16.47 31.43 1.54
CA PHE A 426 -16.09 32.81 1.26
C PHE A 426 -16.43 33.17 -0.18
N ASN A 427 -17.16 34.26 -0.38
CA ASN A 427 -17.43 34.80 -1.69
C ASN A 427 -16.39 35.89 -2.03
N SER A 428 -15.48 35.58 -2.97
CA SER A 428 -14.38 36.45 -3.37
C SER A 428 -14.84 37.78 -4.00
N ASP A 429 -16.04 37.84 -4.60
CA ASP A 429 -16.55 39.04 -5.27
C ASP A 429 -17.16 40.05 -4.28
N THR A 430 -17.80 39.55 -3.22
CA THR A 430 -18.50 40.36 -2.20
C THR A 430 -17.70 40.54 -0.93
N ASN A 431 -16.65 39.73 -0.72
CA ASN A 431 -15.86 39.67 0.50
C ASN A 431 -16.71 39.29 1.74
N GLU A 432 -17.74 38.46 1.54
CA GLU A 432 -18.68 38.01 2.57
C GLU A 432 -18.59 36.50 2.81
N TRP A 433 -18.95 36.09 4.03
CA TRP A 433 -19.09 34.69 4.42
C TRP A 433 -20.55 34.27 4.42
N SER A 434 -20.87 33.18 3.75
CA SER A 434 -22.21 32.57 3.77
C SER A 434 -22.18 31.23 4.50
N LEU A 435 -23.19 30.97 5.33
CA LEU A 435 -23.35 29.66 5.97
C LEU A 435 -23.70 28.62 4.90
N VAL A 436 -23.00 27.49 4.92
CA VAL A 436 -23.22 26.38 3.99
C VAL A 436 -23.95 25.25 4.70
N GLN A 437 -23.39 24.76 5.81
CA GLN A 437 -23.93 23.61 6.52
C GLN A 437 -23.58 23.66 8.00
N LYS A 438 -24.50 23.18 8.83
CA LYS A 438 -24.31 22.97 10.27
C LYS A 438 -24.08 21.50 10.57
N PHE A 439 -23.16 21.21 11.48
CA PHE A 439 -22.82 19.85 11.90
C PHE A 439 -23.09 19.67 13.39
N ASP A 440 -24.21 19.02 13.69
CA ASP A 440 -24.49 18.46 15.02
C ASP A 440 -23.81 17.10 15.14
N THR A 441 -22.58 17.08 15.65
CA THR A 441 -21.72 15.90 15.63
C THR A 441 -22.25 14.76 16.49
N LYS A 442 -23.15 15.04 17.44
CA LYS A 442 -23.79 14.01 18.26
C LYS A 442 -24.92 13.27 17.54
N HIS A 443 -25.59 13.93 16.59
CA HIS A 443 -26.79 13.38 15.93
C HIS A 443 -26.64 13.14 14.43
N ILE A 444 -25.48 13.49 13.84
CA ILE A 444 -25.21 13.27 12.43
C ILE A 444 -25.05 11.77 12.12
N LYS A 445 -25.81 11.29 11.13
CA LYS A 445 -25.87 9.88 10.73
C LYS A 445 -24.96 9.53 9.54
N ASP A 446 -24.70 10.48 8.66
CA ASP A 446 -23.96 10.25 7.41
C ASP A 446 -22.45 10.49 7.55
N ARG A 447 -21.92 10.51 8.78
CA ARG A 447 -20.48 10.63 9.02
C ARG A 447 -19.81 9.26 8.86
N VAL A 448 -18.59 9.27 8.34
CA VAL A 448 -17.75 8.07 8.26
C VAL A 448 -16.64 8.20 9.28
N ALA A 449 -16.61 7.26 10.23
CA ALA A 449 -15.64 7.24 11.31
C ALA A 449 -14.45 6.31 10.98
N GLY A 450 -13.28 6.69 11.49
CA GLY A 450 -12.04 5.92 11.44
C GLY A 450 -11.30 6.01 12.77
N TYR A 451 -10.33 5.12 12.94
CA TYR A 451 -9.47 5.09 14.11
C TYR A 451 -8.08 4.59 13.71
N ASN A 452 -7.06 5.18 14.29
CA ASN A 452 -5.68 4.74 14.15
C ASN A 452 -4.92 4.86 15.47
N GLU A 453 -3.99 3.93 15.68
CA GLU A 453 -3.07 3.94 16.80
C GLU A 453 -1.63 3.87 16.29
N THR A 454 -0.78 4.78 16.74
CA THR A 454 0.64 4.83 16.36
C THR A 454 1.49 5.07 17.61
N GLY A 455 2.14 4.02 18.08
CA GLY A 455 2.89 4.06 19.33
C GLY A 455 1.97 4.29 20.52
N LYS A 456 2.02 5.50 21.09
CA LYS A 456 1.15 5.93 22.22
C LYS A 456 0.04 6.89 21.78
N PHE A 457 -0.02 7.22 20.49
CA PHE A 457 -0.95 8.19 19.96
C PHE A 457 -2.17 7.48 19.40
N GLU A 458 -3.34 7.94 19.82
CA GLU A 458 -4.61 7.63 19.18
C GLU A 458 -5.02 8.79 18.27
N THR A 459 -5.65 8.46 17.16
CA THR A 459 -6.31 9.42 16.25
C THR A 459 -7.70 8.89 15.90
N PHE A 460 -8.71 9.72 16.15
CA PHE A 460 -10.11 9.46 15.80
C PHE A 460 -10.43 10.27 14.54
N ILE A 461 -10.82 9.62 13.46
CA ILE A 461 -10.98 10.25 12.15
C ILE A 461 -12.48 10.38 11.88
N GLU A 462 -12.92 11.59 11.54
CA GLU A 462 -14.33 11.83 11.22
C GLU A 462 -14.42 12.55 9.88
N HIS A 463 -15.00 11.87 8.90
CA HIS A 463 -15.32 12.44 7.60
C HIS A 463 -16.79 12.84 7.56
N TYR A 464 -17.03 14.10 7.20
CA TYR A 464 -18.34 14.70 7.11
C TYR A 464 -18.63 15.13 5.68
N LYS A 465 -19.75 14.66 5.13
CA LYS A 465 -20.24 15.07 3.82
C LYS A 465 -20.85 16.48 3.88
N ILE A 466 -20.48 17.30 2.90
CA ILE A 466 -21.15 18.58 2.61
C ILE A 466 -22.21 18.28 1.54
N PHE A 467 -23.49 18.42 1.89
CA PHE A 467 -24.60 17.95 1.04
C PHE A 467 -24.79 18.78 -0.22
N GLU A 468 -24.53 20.09 -0.12
CA GLU A 468 -24.52 21.03 -1.23
C GLU A 468 -23.06 21.46 -1.46
N PRO A 469 -22.33 20.79 -2.37
CA PRO A 469 -20.93 21.09 -2.60
C PRO A 469 -20.75 22.56 -2.97
N LEU A 470 -19.75 23.18 -2.37
CA LEU A 470 -19.47 24.60 -2.59
C LEU A 470 -18.24 24.78 -3.48
N ASN A 471 -18.20 25.92 -4.15
CA ASN A 471 -17.01 26.41 -4.84
C ASN A 471 -16.44 27.56 -4.02
N GLY A 472 -15.12 27.61 -3.91
CA GLY A 472 -14.49 28.71 -3.18
C GLY A 472 -12.98 28.52 -3.03
N ARG A 473 -12.28 29.65 -2.91
CA ARG A 473 -10.87 29.69 -2.50
C ARG A 473 -10.67 29.51 -0.99
N LYS A 474 -11.63 30.00 -0.18
CA LYS A 474 -11.54 29.92 1.28
C LYS A 474 -12.79 29.29 1.88
N VAL A 475 -12.56 28.49 2.91
CA VAL A 475 -13.61 27.89 3.75
C VAL A 475 -13.33 28.24 5.21
N LYS A 476 -14.38 28.50 5.98
CA LYS A 476 -14.27 28.71 7.41
C LYS A 476 -15.02 27.62 8.15
N ILE A 477 -14.36 27.02 9.14
CA ILE A 477 -14.94 26.08 10.09
C ILE A 477 -15.08 26.79 11.43
N SER A 478 -16.31 26.99 11.89
CA SER A 478 -16.60 27.63 13.18
C SER A 478 -16.96 26.58 14.22
N PHE A 479 -16.08 26.32 15.18
CA PHE A 479 -16.28 25.34 16.24
C PHE A 479 -16.96 25.94 17.46
N TYR A 480 -17.91 25.21 18.04
CA TYR A 480 -18.61 25.56 19.28
C TYR A 480 -17.99 24.88 20.50
N ALA A 481 -16.67 24.99 20.65
CA ALA A 481 -15.94 24.45 21.80
C ALA A 481 -16.20 25.27 23.07
N ASP A 482 -16.09 24.61 24.23
CA ASP A 482 -16.17 25.25 25.54
C ASP A 482 -15.24 24.58 26.55
N ALA A 483 -15.22 25.06 27.80
CA ALA A 483 -14.34 24.56 28.85
C ALA A 483 -14.55 23.08 29.20
N ASN A 484 -15.73 22.52 28.92
CA ASN A 484 -16.08 21.12 29.14
C ASN A 484 -16.00 20.28 27.85
N ASN A 485 -15.93 20.93 26.69
CA ASN A 485 -15.91 20.28 25.37
C ASN A 485 -14.82 20.90 24.49
N ILE A 486 -13.58 20.50 24.76
CA ILE A 486 -12.38 20.98 24.08
C ILE A 486 -12.26 20.29 22.71
N ILE A 487 -12.03 21.07 21.66
CA ILE A 487 -11.60 20.52 20.38
C ILE A 487 -10.07 20.45 20.33
N ALA A 488 -9.56 19.34 19.82
CA ALA A 488 -8.16 19.18 19.49
C ALA A 488 -8.01 18.23 18.29
N ILE A 489 -7.38 18.72 17.23
CA ILE A 489 -7.23 18.03 15.94
C ILE A 489 -5.76 18.06 15.49
N ARG A 490 -5.28 16.94 14.96
CA ARG A 490 -3.93 16.76 14.40
C ARG A 490 -3.85 17.29 12.98
N GLU A 491 -4.88 17.06 12.20
CA GLU A 491 -4.92 17.32 10.77
C GLU A 491 -6.37 17.69 10.38
N LEU A 492 -6.52 18.46 9.32
CA LEU A 492 -7.78 18.63 8.61
C LEU A 492 -7.58 18.43 7.12
N ASN A 493 -8.62 17.97 6.44
CA ASN A 493 -8.60 17.84 4.99
C ASN A 493 -9.97 18.15 4.38
N PHE A 494 -9.98 18.47 3.09
CA PHE A 494 -11.21 18.66 2.31
C PHE A 494 -11.21 17.78 1.07
N ASN A 495 -12.36 17.18 0.78
CA ASN A 495 -12.57 16.48 -0.49
C ASN A 495 -13.11 17.48 -1.50
N TYR A 496 -12.40 17.69 -2.60
CA TYR A 496 -12.83 18.53 -3.72
C TYR A 496 -12.37 17.94 -5.05
N ASP A 497 -12.89 18.44 -6.17
CA ASP A 497 -12.53 17.91 -7.50
C ASP A 497 -11.07 18.21 -7.86
N ARG A 498 -10.24 17.17 -7.97
CA ARG A 498 -8.83 17.24 -8.40
C ARG A 498 -8.60 16.69 -9.81
N LYS A 499 -9.58 16.85 -10.72
CA LYS A 499 -9.48 16.36 -12.11
C LYS A 499 -8.28 16.92 -12.86
N LYS A 500 -7.92 18.19 -12.64
CA LYS A 500 -6.77 18.81 -13.32
C LYS A 500 -5.46 18.14 -12.90
N GLU A 501 -5.31 17.82 -11.61
CA GLU A 501 -4.18 17.10 -11.06
C GLU A 501 -4.14 15.64 -11.55
N LEU A 502 -5.29 14.97 -11.62
CA LEU A 502 -5.38 13.61 -12.17
C LEU A 502 -4.97 13.58 -13.64
N ASP A 503 -5.50 14.49 -14.47
CA ASP A 503 -5.15 14.60 -15.89
C ASP A 503 -3.64 14.88 -16.07
N TYR A 504 -3.03 15.65 -15.17
CA TYR A 504 -1.57 15.84 -15.13
C TYR A 504 -0.84 14.52 -14.83
N ILE A 505 -1.23 13.77 -13.80
CA ILE A 505 -0.63 12.47 -13.45
C ILE A 505 -0.74 11.49 -14.63
N ILE A 506 -1.93 11.40 -15.26
CA ILE A 506 -2.15 10.56 -16.44
C ILE A 506 -1.23 10.97 -17.60
N SER A 507 -1.03 12.27 -17.83
CA SER A 507 -0.11 12.73 -18.88
C SER A 507 1.33 12.29 -18.64
N ARG A 508 1.80 12.34 -17.38
CA ARG A 508 3.14 11.88 -16.98
C ARG A 508 3.26 10.37 -17.12
N MET A 509 2.20 9.65 -16.78
CA MET A 509 2.11 8.20 -16.94
C MET A 509 2.24 7.79 -18.40
N LYS A 510 1.44 8.38 -19.30
CA LYS A 510 1.49 8.10 -20.74
C LYS A 510 2.84 8.43 -21.34
N ASN A 511 3.48 9.52 -20.91
CA ASN A 511 4.83 9.86 -21.34
C ASN A 511 5.85 8.79 -20.91
N ARG A 512 5.79 8.29 -19.67
CA ARG A 512 6.65 7.21 -19.20
C ARG A 512 6.44 5.91 -19.99
N ILE A 513 5.20 5.57 -20.33
CA ILE A 513 4.90 4.37 -21.12
C ILE A 513 5.36 4.53 -22.57
N ALA A 514 5.23 5.73 -23.16
CA ALA A 514 5.70 5.98 -24.53
C ALA A 514 7.25 6.01 -24.63
N ASN A 515 7.94 6.34 -23.54
CA ASN A 515 9.40 6.51 -23.49
C ASN A 515 10.04 5.64 -22.38
N PRO A 516 10.12 4.30 -22.59
CA PRO A 516 10.64 3.32 -21.62
C PRO A 516 12.05 3.58 -21.10
#